data_AF-A0A0U1WP77-F1
#
_entry.id   AF-A0A0U1WP77-F1
#
_cell.length_a   1.000
_cell.length_b   1.000
_cell.length_c   1.000
_cell.angle_alpha   90.00
_cell.angle_beta   90.00
_cell.angle_gamma   90.00
#
_symmetry.space_group_name_H-M   'P 1'
#
loop_
_entity.id
_entity.type
_entity.pdbx_description
1 polymer ?
#
loop_
_entity_poly.entity_id
_entity_poly.type
_entity_poly.pdbx_seq_one_letter_code
_entity_poly.pdbx_strand_id
1 'polypeptide(L)' 'VLRREVRLAAKRLADIQALRGKRRNAGLPTRGQRTQTNAHTAKRGKSSTKFK' A
#
# COMPACT_ATOMS: atom_id res chain seq x y z
N VAL A 1 12.44 -17.54 -2.00
CA VAL A 1 12.93 -16.84 -3.21
C VAL A 1 11.93 -15.75 -3.66
N LEU A 2 10.74 -16.08 -4.16
CA LEU A 2 9.73 -15.11 -4.64
C LEU A 2 9.27 -14.02 -3.64
N ARG A 3 9.00 -14.39 -2.38
CA ARG A 3 8.56 -13.41 -1.35
C ARG A 3 9.61 -12.31 -1.11
N ARG A 4 10.90 -12.64 -1.24
CA ARG A 4 12.00 -11.67 -1.06
C ARG A 4 12.04 -10.70 -2.23
N GLU A 5 11.93 -11.21 -3.46
CA GLU A 5 11.91 -10.40 -4.68
C GLU A 5 10.75 -9.41 -4.68
N VAL A 6 9.53 -9.86 -4.33
CA VAL A 6 8.36 -8.99 -4.24
C VAL A 6 8.55 -7.91 -3.16
N ARG A 7 9.11 -8.26 -2.01
CA ARG A 7 9.42 -7.28 -0.94
C ARG A 7 10.50 -6.29 -1.38
N LEU A 8 11.52 -6.72 -2.11
CA LEU A 8 12.58 -5.85 -2.62
C LEU A 8 12.05 -4.90 -3.71
N ALA A 9 11.26 -5.41 -4.65
CA ALA A 9 10.59 -4.58 -5.66
C ALA A 9 9.64 -3.57 -5.01
N ALA A 10 8.93 -3.98 -3.96
CA ALA A 10 8.13 -3.09 -3.15
C ALA A 10 9.03 -2.03 -2.49
N LYS A 11 10.06 -2.41 -1.74
CA LYS A 11 10.95 -1.48 -1.03
C LYS A 11 11.56 -0.43 -1.98
N ARG A 12 12.05 -0.86 -3.15
CA ARG A 12 12.55 0.02 -4.22
C ARG A 12 11.58 1.15 -4.58
N LEU A 13 10.30 0.84 -4.75
CA LEU A 13 9.28 1.85 -5.08
C LEU A 13 9.05 2.86 -3.96
N ALA A 14 9.20 2.44 -2.70
CA ALA A 14 9.09 3.33 -1.55
C ALA A 14 10.31 4.25 -1.44
N ASP A 15 11.52 3.69 -1.61
CA ASP A 15 12.78 4.44 -1.49
C ASP A 15 12.88 5.55 -2.55
N ILE A 16 12.47 5.27 -3.79
CA ILE A 16 12.43 6.25 -4.91
C ILE A 16 11.30 7.29 -4.74
N GLN A 17 10.39 7.11 -3.78
CA GLN A 17 9.22 7.99 -3.57
C GLN A 17 8.28 8.08 -4.80
N ALA A 18 8.21 7.03 -5.61
CA ALA A 18 7.26 6.95 -6.72
C ALA A 18 5.81 6.97 -6.21
N LEU A 19 4.84 7.40 -7.04
CA LEU A 19 3.41 7.45 -6.67
C LEU A 19 2.91 6.12 -6.08
N ARG A 20 3.27 4.99 -6.68
CA ARG A 20 2.92 3.65 -6.18
C ARG A 20 3.52 3.35 -4.81
N GLY A 21 4.75 3.79 -4.56
CA GLY A 21 5.43 3.68 -3.27
C GLY A 21 4.73 4.50 -2.19
N LYS A 22 4.45 5.78 -2.48
CA LYS A 22 3.69 6.68 -1.59
C LYS A 22 2.31 6.10 -1.26
N ARG A 23 1.57 5.60 -2.24
CA ARG A 23 0.25 4.98 -2.02
C ARG A 23 0.33 3.70 -1.20
N ARG A 24 1.32 2.83 -1.44
CA ARG A 24 1.54 1.64 -0.61
C ARG A 24 1.86 2.03 0.83
N ASN A 25 2.78 2.97 1.04
CA ASN A 25 3.13 3.48 2.36
C ASN A 25 1.94 4.17 3.03
N ALA A 26 0.98 4.70 2.26
CA ALA A 26 -0.26 5.29 2.75
C ALA A 26 -1.40 4.27 3.00
N GLY A 27 -1.22 2.97 2.69
CA GLY A 27 -2.30 1.99 2.78
C GLY A 27 -3.44 2.24 1.78
N LEU A 28 -3.11 2.84 0.63
CA LEU A 28 -4.06 3.17 -0.43
C LEU A 28 -3.87 2.24 -1.64
N PRO A 29 -4.94 2.04 -2.43
CA PRO A 29 -4.84 1.26 -3.67
C PRO A 29 -3.84 1.88 -4.65
N THR A 30 -3.04 1.05 -5.32
CA THR A 30 -1.92 1.49 -6.17
C THR A 30 -2.22 1.47 -7.67
N ARG A 31 -3.38 0.92 -8.08
CA ARG A 31 -3.79 0.74 -9.50
C ARG A 31 -4.81 1.78 -9.98
N GLY A 32 -4.88 2.95 -9.34
CA GLY A 32 -5.79 4.02 -9.75
C GLY A 32 -7.26 3.83 -9.33
N GLN A 33 -7.54 2.89 -8.42
CA GLN A 33 -8.89 2.73 -7.88
C GLN A 33 -9.32 3.96 -7.05
N ARG A 34 -10.61 4.28 -7.11
CA ARG A 34 -11.22 5.38 -6.33
C ARG A 34 -11.05 5.12 -4.82
N THR A 35 -10.67 6.16 -4.07
CA THR A 35 -10.40 6.07 -2.62
C THR A 35 -11.44 6.69 -1.72
N GLN A 36 -12.45 7.34 -2.29
CA GLN A 36 -13.51 8.02 -1.54
C GLN A 36 -14.47 7.01 -0.90
N THR A 37 -14.94 6.03 -1.67
CA THR A 37 -15.95 5.05 -1.23
C THR A 37 -15.35 3.65 -1.04
N ASN A 38 -14.77 3.06 -2.10
CA ASN A 38 -14.48 1.61 -2.13
C ASN A 38 -12.99 1.26 -1.96
N ALA A 39 -12.41 1.59 -0.80
CA ALA A 39 -11.00 1.30 -0.49
C ALA A 39 -10.78 0.54 0.84
N HIS A 40 -11.81 -0.11 1.37
CA HIS A 40 -11.81 -0.73 2.69
C HIS A 40 -10.67 -1.73 2.89
N THR A 41 -10.49 -2.69 1.96
CA THR A 41 -9.46 -3.74 2.11
C THR A 41 -8.04 -3.18 2.17
N ALA A 42 -7.72 -2.19 1.32
CA ALA A 42 -6.40 -1.56 1.31
C ALA A 42 -6.17 -0.71 2.58
N LYS A 43 -7.18 0.06 3.00
CA LYS A 43 -7.11 0.94 4.17
C LYS A 43 -7.10 0.16 5.49
N ARG A 44 -7.73 -1.01 5.54
CA ARG A 44 -7.84 -1.86 6.74
C ARG A 44 -6.48 -2.21 7.35
N GLY A 45 -5.46 -2.46 6.52
CA GLY A 45 -4.11 -2.76 7.00
C GLY A 45 -3.39 -1.60 7.70
N LYS A 46 -3.89 -0.36 7.55
CA LYS A 46 -3.42 0.81 8.30
C LYS A 46 -4.35 1.23 9.44
N SER A 47 -5.64 0.96 9.32
CA SER A 47 -6.64 1.34 10.32
C SER A 47 -6.92 0.26 11.37
N SER A 48 -6.21 -0.86 11.35
CA SER A 48 -6.42 -2.01 12.24
C SER A 48 -6.14 -1.73 13.73
N THR A 49 -5.78 -0.49 14.09
CA THR A 49 -5.71 0.01 15.47
C THR A 49 -7.00 0.73 15.91
N LYS A 50 -8.12 0.60 15.17
CA LYS A 50 -9.44 1.16 15.56
C LYS A 50 -10.44 0.15 16.14
N PHE A 51 -9.96 -1.03 16.51
CA PHE A 51 -10.57 -1.91 17.52
C PHE A 51 -9.62 -1.77 18.73
N LYS A 52 -9.94 -1.06 19.81
CA LYS A 52 -10.80 -1.53 20.92
C LYS A 52 -11.00 -3.04 20.93
#